data_AF-A0A0G0L991-F1
#
_entry.id   AF-A0A0G0L991-F1
#
_cell.length_a   1.000
_cell.length_b   1.000
_cell.length_c   1.000
_cell.angle_alpha   90.00
_cell.angle_beta   90.00
_cell.angle_gamma   90.00
#
_symmetry.space_group_name_H-M   'P 1'
#
loop_
_entity.id
_entity.type
_entity.pdbx_description
1 polymer ?
#
loop_
_entity_poly.entity_id
_entity_poly.type
_entity_poly.pdbx_seq_one_letter_code
_entity_poly.pdbx_strand_id
1 'polypeptide(L)' 'MGITAIQTTITNLKGNKKVTGEFLVDTVVIGQKDDSPLLGVITLEGMGLMVDPFSRKLRPMRLMLA' A
#
# COMPACT_ATOMS: atom_id res chain seq x y z
N MET A 1 -0.77 -1.65 -8.93
CA MET A 1 -1.17 -0.23 -8.80
C MET A 1 -1.33 0.02 -7.31
N GLY A 2 -0.44 0.79 -6.69
CA GLY A 2 -0.42 0.95 -5.23
C GLY A 2 0.54 2.05 -4.78
N ILE A 3 1.65 2.19 -5.49
CA ILE A 3 2.58 3.30 -5.29
C ILE A 3 2.39 4.31 -6.41
N THR A 4 1.94 5.51 -6.06
CA THR A 4 1.86 6.65 -6.98
C THR A 4 2.93 7.67 -6.58
N ALA A 5 3.77 8.06 -7.54
CA ALA A 5 4.70 9.16 -7.35
C ALA A 5 3.97 10.49 -7.57
N ILE A 6 4.06 11.39 -6.59
CA ILE A 6 3.51 12.75 -6.70
C ILE A 6 4.59 13.77 -6.41
N GLN A 7 4.58 14.86 -7.18
CA GLN A 7 5.40 16.03 -6.88
C GLN A 7 4.67 16.89 -5.84
N THR A 8 5.23 17.03 -4.64
CA THR A 8 4.58 17.80 -3.57
C THR A 8 5.60 18.51 -2.68
N THR A 9 5.11 19.46 -1.88
CA THR A 9 5.89 20.17 -0.87
C THR A 9 5.32 19.91 0.51
N ILE A 10 6.09 19.25 1.37
CA ILE A 10 5.72 18.99 2.76
C ILE A 10 6.18 20.19 3.59
N THR A 11 5.24 20.78 4.33
CA THR A 11 5.52 21.87 5.27
C THR A 11 5.24 21.39 6.69
N ASN A 12 6.11 21.73 7.63
CA ASN A 12 5.85 21.40 9.03
C ASN A 12 4.72 22.26 9.62
N LEU A 13 4.10 21.81 10.71
CA LEU A 13 2.96 22.49 11.35
C LEU A 13 3.26 23.94 11.79
N LYS A 14 4.54 24.26 12.06
CA LYS A 14 4.99 25.61 12.43
C LYS A 14 5.30 26.52 11.23
N GLY A 15 5.20 26.01 10.00
CA GLY A 15 5.42 26.76 8.76
C GLY A 15 6.87 27.12 8.44
N ASN A 16 7.84 26.80 9.30
CA ASN A 16 9.23 27.24 9.17
C ASN A 16 10.15 26.25 8.46
N LYS A 17 9.68 25.04 8.12
CA LYS A 17 10.45 24.05 7.35
C LYS A 17 9.61 23.51 6.20
N LYS A 18 10.19 23.49 5.01
CA LYS A 18 9.58 23.00 3.77
C LYS A 18 10.53 22.05 3.04
N VAL A 19 9.99 20.98 2.48
CA VAL A 19 10.72 20.03 1.63
C VAL A 19 9.89 19.80 0.37
N THR A 20 10.46 20.10 -0.79
CA THR A 20 9.84 19.87 -2.10
C THR A 20 10.54 18.71 -2.78
N GLY A 21 9.76 17.80 -3.34
CA GLY A 21 10.31 16.63 -4.02
C GLY A 21 9.24 15.74 -4.61
N GLU A 22 9.71 14.65 -5.19
CA GLU A 22 8.87 13.53 -5.59
C GLU A 22 8.72 12.58 -4.41
N PHE A 23 7.48 12.25 -4.08
CA PHE A 23 7.14 11.37 -2.97
C PHE A 23 6.30 10.20 -3.46
N LEU A 24 6.63 9.02 -2.97
CA LEU A 24 5.85 7.81 -3.16
C LEU A 24 4.72 7.79 -2.14
N VAL A 25 3.49 7.61 -2.60
CA VAL A 25 2.30 7.52 -1.75
C VAL A 25 1.65 6.18 -1.94
N ASP A 26 1.29 5.55 -0.83
CA ASP A 26 0.52 4.32 -0.77
C ASP A 26 -0.55 4.42 0.32
N THR A 27 -1.60 3.63 0.21
CA THR A 27 -2.70 3.60 1.18
C THR A 27 -2.37 2.61 2.29
N VAL A 28 -2.43 3.07 3.53
CA VAL A 28 -2.23 2.23 4.72
C VAL A 28 -3.47 2.27 5.60
N VAL A 29 -3.85 1.11 6.15
CA VAL A 29 -4.92 0.99 7.15
C VAL A 29 -4.26 0.83 8.50
N ILE A 30 -4.56 1.74 9.43
CA ILE A 30 -4.04 1.70 10.81
C ILE A 30 -5.15 1.26 11.75
N GLY A 31 -4.93 0.12 12.41
CA GLY A 31 -5.83 -0.40 13.44
C GLY A 31 -5.51 0.15 14.83
N GLN A 32 -6.44 -0.05 15.76
CA GLN A 32 -6.25 0.17 17.18
C GLN A 32 -5.55 -1.03 17.84
N LYS A 33 -5.14 -0.88 19.11
CA LYS A 33 -4.34 -1.87 19.83
C LYS A 33 -4.96 -3.28 19.85
N ASP A 34 -6.28 -3.36 19.96
CA ASP A 34 -7.01 -4.63 20.11
C ASP A 34 -7.69 -5.08 18.80
N ASP A 35 -7.40 -4.40 17.68
CA ASP A 35 -7.89 -4.81 16.37
C ASP A 35 -7.13 -6.05 15.87
N SER A 36 -7.81 -6.88 15.09
CA SER A 36 -7.16 -8.00 14.42
C SER A 36 -6.14 -7.51 13.38
N PRO A 37 -4.97 -8.17 13.25
CA PRO A 37 -4.02 -7.81 12.21
C PRO A 37 -4.67 -7.96 10.84
N LEU A 38 -4.64 -6.89 10.04
CA LEU A 38 -5.16 -6.87 8.69
C LEU A 38 -4.01 -7.03 7.69
N LEU A 39 -4.20 -7.92 6.73
CA LEU A 39 -3.31 -8.07 5.58
C LEU A 39 -4.08 -7.63 4.32
N GLY A 40 -3.61 -6.57 3.69
CA GLY A 40 -4.24 -6.01 2.49
C GLY A 40 -4.00 -6.88 1.25
N VAL A 41 -4.92 -6.80 0.28
CA VAL A 41 -4.79 -7.51 -1.00
C VAL A 41 -3.56 -7.09 -1.79
N ILE A 42 -3.17 -5.80 -1.72
CA ILE A 42 -1.97 -5.27 -2.41
C ILE A 42 -0.69 -5.92 -1.86
N THR A 43 -0.63 -6.17 -0.55
CA THR A 43 0.50 -6.88 0.06
C THR A 43 0.55 -8.33 -0.41
N LEU A 44 -0.61 -9.01 -0.49
CA LEU A 44 -0.71 -10.37 -1.02
C LEU A 44 -0.26 -10.45 -2.49
N GLU A 45 -0.66 -9.48 -3.31
CA GLU A 45 -0.22 -9.35 -4.71
C GLU A 45 1.31 -9.20 -4.79
N GLY A 46 1.91 -8.36 -3.94
CA GLY A 46 3.36 -8.23 -3.84
C GLY A 46 4.08 -9.54 -3.48
N MET A 47 3.40 -10.45 -2.77
CA MET A 47 3.91 -11.79 -2.44
C MET A 47 3.63 -12.84 -3.52
N GLY A 48 3.05 -12.47 -4.67
CA GLY A 48 2.70 -13.42 -5.72
C GLY A 48 1.40 -14.20 -5.44
N LEU A 49 0.53 -13.70 -4.57
CA LEU A 49 -0.74 -14.33 -4.17
C LEU A 49 -1.94 -13.51 -4.65
N MET A 50 -3.06 -14.19 -4.94
CA MET A 50 -4.35 -13.57 -5.20
C MET A 50 -5.45 -14.22 -4.34
N VAL A 51 -6.49 -13.45 -4.02
CA VAL A 51 -7.67 -13.96 -3.33
C VAL A 51 -8.68 -14.44 -4.37
N ASP A 52 -9.14 -15.69 -4.26
CA ASP A 52 -10.33 -16.16 -4.98
C ASP A 52 -11.59 -15.68 -4.25
N PRO A 53 -12.39 -14.78 -4.83
CA PRO A 53 -13.54 -14.17 -4.16
C PRO A 53 -14.68 -15.16 -3.90
N PHE A 54 -14.76 -16.26 -4.67
CA PHE A 54 -15.81 -17.27 -4.52
C PHE A 54 -15.44 -18.29 -3.44
N SER A 55 -14.20 -18.79 -3.47
CA SER A 55 -13.75 -19.78 -2.48
C SER A 55 -13.16 -19.17 -1.21
N ARG A 56 -12.85 -17.86 -1.20
CA ARG A 56 -12.18 -17.13 -0.11
C ARG A 56 -10.83 -17.77 0.27
N LYS A 57 -10.12 -18.32 -0.71
CA LYS A 57 -8.80 -18.93 -0.54
C LYS A 57 -7.73 -18.13 -1.28
N LEU A 58 -6.51 -18.18 -0.76
CA LEU A 58 -5.35 -17.66 -1.45
C LEU A 58 -4.89 -18.64 -2.53
N ARG A 59 -4.54 -18.12 -3.70
CA ARG A 59 -4.00 -18.87 -4.82
C ARG A 59 -2.71 -18.20 -5.30
N PRO A 60 -1.69 -18.96 -5.72
CA PRO A 60 -0.55 -18.38 -6.43
C PRO A 60 -1.01 -17.64 -7.68
N MET A 61 -0.47 -16.45 -7.91
CA MET A 61 -0.68 -15.74 -9.16
C MET A 61 0.03 -16.47 -10.31
N ARG A 62 -0.62 -16.49 -11.47
CA ARG A 62 0.04 -16.85 -12.72
C ARG A 62 0.75 -15.62 -13.26
N LEU A 63 2.01 -15.47 -12.87
CA LEU A 63 2.88 -14.43 -13.41
C LEU A 63 3.19 -14.78 -14.87
N MET A 64 2.90 -13.87 -15.80
CA MET A 64 3.44 -13.97 -17.16
C MET A 64 4.89 -13.51 -17.10
N LEU A 65 5.81 -14.37 -17.49
CA LEU A 65 7.21 -13.98 -17.71
C LEU A 65 7.28 -13.24 -19.05
N ALA A 66 7.95 -12.08 -19.04
CA ALA A 66 8.23 -11.28 -20.23
C ALA A 66 9.45 -11.83 -20.99
#